data_AF-A0A1F9SFD8-F1
#
_entry.id   AF-A0A1F9SFD8-F1
#
_cell.length_a   1.000
_cell.length_b   1.000
_cell.length_c   1.000
_cell.angle_alpha   90.00
_cell.angle_beta   90.00
_cell.angle_gamma   90.00
#
_symmetry.space_group_name_H-M   'P 1'
#
loop_
_entity.id
_entity.type
_entity.pdbx_description
1 polymer ?
#
loop_
_entity_poly.entity_id
_entity_poly.type
_entity_poly.pdbx_seq_one_letter_code
_entity_poly.pdbx_strand_id
1 'polypeptide(L)'
;MKTIFILALALAACPAGALEIKSSVNAQGRMVDDIALPFEDDAAVIGTWEAVDFVEKPADFKPGELPDRDELYLKELVLLPGGKSPNGWMTWTKGAVIHHGDKTASRYELKKLDGKDYMFFEWKSGDYVIRHQAPRYYVLKKKAVIRRDNIDLPFKNDPAVIGAWESVDFVESPERFDPAAKAWQGDLYLKELVFLPKGKGNKPWWTWTRGLVLHQGDRTASRYEIKKLGGAEYLFFEWKSGDYIFRGAKPFYYVLKRKKAGMEPAF
;
A
#
# COMPACT_ATOMS: atom_id res chain seq x y z
N MET A 1 61.25 24.21 18.31
CA MET A 1 60.41 24.76 17.22
C MET A 1 60.63 23.87 16.00
N LYS A 2 59.68 23.21 15.36
CA LYS A 2 58.21 23.25 15.31
C LYS A 2 57.72 21.82 15.04
N THR A 3 56.71 21.37 15.76
CA THR A 3 56.00 20.11 15.48
C THR A 3 55.03 20.39 14.33
N ILE A 4 55.19 19.71 13.19
CA ILE A 4 54.25 19.79 12.07
C ILE A 4 53.19 18.71 12.29
N PHE A 5 51.97 19.15 12.64
CA PHE A 5 50.78 18.30 12.57
C PHE A 5 50.35 18.21 11.12
N ILE A 6 50.46 17.03 10.52
CA ILE A 6 49.79 16.71 9.26
C ILE A 6 48.33 16.41 9.62
N LEU A 7 47.46 17.40 9.41
CA LEU A 7 46.02 17.22 9.51
C LEU A 7 45.58 16.41 8.28
N ALA A 8 45.32 15.12 8.46
CA ALA A 8 44.65 14.31 7.46
C ALA A 8 43.22 14.84 7.31
N LEU A 9 42.97 15.57 6.23
CA LEU A 9 41.63 15.96 5.81
C LEU A 9 40.90 14.66 5.42
N ALA A 10 40.07 14.13 6.32
CA ALA A 10 39.12 13.11 5.96
C ALA A 10 38.14 13.74 4.96
N LEU A 11 38.37 13.47 3.67
CA LEU A 11 37.36 13.62 2.64
C LEU A 11 36.17 12.76 3.07
N ALA A 12 35.17 13.40 3.66
CA ALA A 12 33.85 12.81 3.79
C ALA A 12 33.40 12.49 2.36
N ALA A 13 33.39 11.20 2.01
CA ALA A 13 32.77 10.74 0.80
C ALA A 13 31.31 11.21 0.83
N CYS A 14 30.95 12.14 -0.07
CA CYS A 14 29.54 12.38 -0.39
C CYS A 14 28.89 11.02 -0.67
N PRO A 15 27.74 10.72 -0.06
CA PRO A 15 27.04 9.49 -0.41
C PRO A 15 26.71 9.59 -1.91
N ALA A 16 27.16 8.60 -2.66
CA ALA A 16 26.87 8.48 -4.08
C ALA A 16 25.35 8.56 -4.31
N GLY A 17 24.92 9.50 -5.16
CA GLY A 17 23.62 9.49 -5.82
C GLY A 17 22.46 10.09 -5.03
N ALA A 18 22.46 11.40 -4.78
CA ALA A 18 21.18 12.10 -4.64
C ALA A 18 20.48 12.05 -6.01
N LEU A 19 19.29 11.46 -6.08
CA LEU A 19 18.48 11.41 -7.31
C LEU A 19 18.40 12.81 -7.95
N GLU A 20 18.95 13.00 -9.13
CA GLU A 20 18.84 14.28 -9.82
C GLU A 20 17.45 14.40 -10.43
N ILE A 21 16.74 15.50 -10.11
CA ILE A 21 15.43 15.81 -10.68
C ILE A 21 15.59 17.16 -11.37
N LYS A 22 15.50 17.15 -12.69
CA LYS A 22 15.61 18.35 -13.52
C LYS A 22 14.24 18.96 -13.70
N SER A 23 14.15 20.28 -13.60
CA SER A 23 12.90 21.03 -13.74
C SER A 23 13.02 22.03 -14.88
N SER A 24 11.91 22.28 -15.57
CA SER A 24 11.84 23.20 -16.71
C SER A 24 10.45 23.83 -16.82
N VAL A 25 10.36 24.95 -17.53
CA VAL A 25 9.07 25.58 -17.86
C VAL A 25 8.64 25.09 -19.24
N ASN A 26 7.45 24.50 -19.34
CA ASN A 26 6.90 24.02 -20.61
C ASN A 26 6.29 25.16 -21.45
N ALA A 27 5.83 24.84 -22.67
CA ALA A 27 5.23 25.82 -23.59
C ALA A 27 3.98 26.52 -23.04
N GLN A 28 3.33 25.99 -22.00
CA GLN A 28 2.18 26.58 -21.33
C GLN A 28 2.59 27.43 -20.11
N GLY A 29 3.89 27.65 -19.88
CA GLY A 29 4.40 28.41 -18.74
C GLY A 29 4.36 27.65 -17.40
N ARG A 30 4.08 26.34 -17.42
CA ARG A 30 4.02 25.52 -16.21
C ARG A 30 5.40 24.93 -15.89
N MET A 31 5.79 24.95 -14.63
CA MET A 31 6.95 24.21 -14.14
C MET A 31 6.64 22.71 -14.17
N VAL A 32 7.52 21.93 -14.79
CA VAL A 32 7.45 20.47 -14.86
C VAL A 32 8.82 19.86 -14.54
N ASP A 33 8.82 18.64 -14.03
CA ASP A 33 10.02 17.87 -13.74
C ASP A 33 10.23 16.76 -14.78
N ASP A 34 11.47 16.30 -14.90
CA ASP A 34 11.76 15.02 -15.53
C ASP A 34 11.25 13.88 -14.64
N ILE A 35 10.21 13.21 -15.11
CA ILE A 35 9.56 12.10 -14.42
C ILE A 35 9.96 10.73 -15.02
N ALA A 36 10.85 10.69 -16.01
CA ALA A 36 11.37 9.46 -16.60
C ALA A 36 12.47 8.84 -15.70
N LEU A 37 12.15 8.71 -14.41
CA LEU A 37 13.07 8.23 -13.39
C LEU A 37 13.06 6.69 -13.36
N PRO A 38 14.22 6.02 -13.32
CA PRO A 38 14.27 4.58 -13.17
C PRO A 38 13.68 4.17 -11.82
N PHE A 39 12.97 3.04 -11.81
CA PHE A 39 12.46 2.49 -10.57
C PHE A 39 13.58 1.85 -9.75
N GLU A 40 13.78 2.36 -8.55
CA GLU A 40 14.57 1.76 -7.48
C GLU A 40 13.64 1.58 -6.27
N ASP A 41 13.62 0.38 -5.70
CA ASP A 41 12.78 0.07 -4.56
C ASP A 41 13.34 0.70 -3.26
N ASP A 42 12.43 1.13 -2.40
CA ASP A 42 12.72 1.62 -1.06
C ASP A 42 11.67 1.04 -0.09
N ALA A 43 11.99 -0.12 0.48
CA ALA A 43 11.08 -0.79 1.40
C ALA A 43 10.71 0.08 2.62
N ALA A 44 11.53 1.08 2.97
CA ALA A 44 11.29 1.93 4.12
C ALA A 44 10.14 2.92 3.90
N VAL A 45 9.83 3.30 2.64
CA VAL A 45 8.68 4.17 2.35
C VAL A 45 7.35 3.44 2.25
N ILE A 46 7.37 2.12 2.09
CA ILE A 46 6.13 1.36 1.92
C ILE A 46 5.28 1.45 3.19
N GLY A 47 3.98 1.69 2.98
CA GLY A 47 2.97 1.81 4.01
C GLY A 47 2.24 3.15 3.96
N THR A 48 1.55 3.44 5.05
CA THR A 48 0.76 4.65 5.21
C THR A 48 1.52 5.68 6.06
N TRP A 49 1.50 6.92 5.60
CA TRP A 49 2.12 8.07 6.24
C TRP A 49 1.05 9.12 6.50
N GLU A 50 0.89 9.53 7.75
CA GLU A 50 -0.07 10.55 8.15
C GLU A 50 0.57 11.94 8.22
N ALA A 51 -0.06 12.96 7.65
CA ALA A 51 0.44 14.32 7.80
C ALA A 51 0.27 14.80 9.24
N VAL A 52 1.34 15.40 9.76
CA VAL A 52 1.40 15.96 11.12
C VAL A 52 1.86 17.41 11.14
N ASP A 53 2.52 17.92 10.08
CA ASP A 53 2.95 19.31 9.98
C ASP A 53 3.19 19.70 8.51
N PHE A 54 3.34 21.01 8.24
CA PHE A 54 3.68 21.56 6.93
C PHE A 54 4.66 22.73 7.06
N VAL A 55 5.94 22.46 6.82
CA VAL A 55 7.07 23.34 7.14
C VAL A 55 7.72 23.94 5.89
N GLU A 56 8.41 25.06 6.04
CA GLU A 56 9.18 25.66 4.95
C GLU A 56 10.41 24.81 4.61
N LYS A 57 11.11 24.30 5.62
CA LYS A 57 12.26 23.40 5.46
C LYS A 57 12.18 22.23 6.45
N PRO A 58 12.76 21.06 6.13
CA PRO A 58 12.78 19.92 7.05
C PRO A 58 13.35 20.22 8.44
N ALA A 59 14.27 21.19 8.55
CA ALA A 59 14.88 21.59 9.82
C ALA A 59 13.93 22.36 10.75
N ASP A 60 12.82 22.88 10.24
CA ASP A 60 11.87 23.69 11.03
C ASP A 60 10.88 22.81 11.82
N PHE A 61 10.82 21.50 11.52
CA PHE A 61 9.91 20.58 12.18
C PHE A 61 10.27 20.35 13.65
N LYS A 62 9.25 20.47 14.51
CA LYS A 62 9.36 20.21 15.94
C LYS A 62 8.31 19.16 16.36
N PRO A 63 8.71 17.91 16.66
CA PRO A 63 7.78 16.80 16.93
C PRO A 63 6.73 17.02 18.04
N GLY A 64 6.96 17.97 18.96
CA GLY A 64 6.08 18.29 20.08
C GLY A 64 5.18 19.52 19.89
N GLU A 65 5.36 20.28 18.81
CA GLU A 65 4.60 21.51 18.50
C GLU A 65 3.81 21.29 17.19
N LEU A 66 2.77 20.46 17.23
CA LEU A 66 2.01 20.11 16.03
C LEU A 66 0.83 21.08 15.83
N PRO A 67 0.59 21.56 14.59
CA PRO A 67 -0.61 22.34 14.27
C PRO A 67 -1.87 21.49 14.38
N ASP A 68 -3.03 22.13 14.29
CA ASP A 68 -4.28 21.39 14.12
C ASP A 68 -4.25 20.64 12.79
N ARG A 69 -4.49 19.33 12.85
CA ARG A 69 -4.45 18.44 11.70
C ARG A 69 -5.56 18.75 10.70
N ASP A 70 -6.68 19.31 11.16
CA ASP A 70 -7.80 19.63 10.29
C ASP A 70 -7.46 20.73 9.28
N GLU A 71 -6.44 21.55 9.56
CA GLU A 71 -5.95 22.61 8.69
C GLU A 71 -5.03 22.11 7.56
N LEU A 72 -4.45 20.91 7.69
CA LEU A 72 -3.53 20.35 6.68
C LEU A 72 -4.29 19.85 5.45
N TYR A 73 -3.91 20.30 4.25
CA TYR A 73 -4.59 19.85 3.02
C TYR A 73 -4.33 18.36 2.72
N LEU A 74 -3.05 17.95 2.71
CA LEU A 74 -2.69 16.54 2.62
C LEU A 74 -2.93 15.90 3.99
N LYS A 75 -3.79 14.88 4.04
CA LYS A 75 -4.05 14.12 5.29
C LYS A 75 -3.19 12.87 5.39
N GLU A 76 -2.98 12.20 4.26
CA GLU A 76 -2.33 10.89 4.23
C GLU A 76 -1.66 10.64 2.87
N LEU A 77 -0.52 9.97 2.89
CA LEU A 77 0.17 9.43 1.73
C LEU A 77 0.34 7.93 1.91
N VAL A 78 -0.02 7.14 0.89
CA VAL A 78 0.14 5.68 0.91
C VAL A 78 1.01 5.26 -0.27
N LEU A 79 2.12 4.60 0.04
CA LEU A 79 3.07 4.08 -0.93
C LEU A 79 3.06 2.55 -0.86
N LEU A 80 2.77 1.93 -2.00
CA LEU A 80 2.60 0.49 -2.15
C LEU A 80 3.84 -0.14 -2.81
N PRO A 81 4.10 -1.44 -2.59
CA PRO A 81 5.22 -2.14 -3.22
C PRO A 81 5.25 -1.99 -4.74
N GLY A 82 6.47 -1.98 -5.31
CA GLY A 82 6.68 -1.90 -6.76
C GLY A 82 6.35 -0.52 -7.35
N GLY A 83 6.57 0.55 -6.58
CA GLY A 83 6.43 1.93 -7.08
C GLY A 83 5.00 2.43 -7.25
N LYS A 84 4.01 1.79 -6.61
CA LYS A 84 2.59 2.08 -6.82
C LYS A 84 1.99 2.96 -5.72
N SER A 85 0.85 3.59 -6.02
CA SER A 85 -0.07 4.20 -5.06
C SER A 85 -1.50 3.63 -5.24
N PRO A 86 -2.41 3.83 -4.28
CA PRO A 86 -3.78 3.29 -4.36
C PRO A 86 -4.62 3.79 -5.54
N ASN A 87 -4.34 5.00 -6.04
CA ASN A 87 -5.14 5.71 -7.04
C ASN A 87 -4.47 5.78 -8.42
N GLY A 88 -3.26 5.24 -8.58
CA GLY A 88 -2.61 5.00 -9.88
C GLY A 88 -2.09 6.24 -10.62
N TRP A 89 -2.61 7.43 -10.36
CA TRP A 89 -2.09 8.72 -10.86
C TRP A 89 -0.77 9.18 -10.20
N MET A 90 -0.34 8.50 -9.12
CA MET A 90 0.98 8.68 -8.52
C MET A 90 1.76 7.37 -8.52
N THR A 91 3.07 7.48 -8.71
CA THR A 91 4.03 6.37 -8.53
C THR A 91 5.18 6.84 -7.66
N TRP A 92 6.10 5.96 -7.31
CA TRP A 92 7.30 6.35 -6.57
C TRP A 92 8.51 5.52 -6.98
N THR A 93 9.68 6.09 -6.73
CA THR A 93 11.00 5.45 -6.79
C THR A 93 11.78 5.92 -5.57
N LYS A 94 12.92 5.31 -5.26
CA LYS A 94 13.75 5.74 -4.14
C LYS A 94 14.10 7.23 -4.26
N GLY A 95 13.75 7.99 -3.24
CA GLY A 95 13.96 9.44 -3.16
C GLY A 95 12.91 10.34 -3.84
N ALA A 96 11.90 9.80 -4.55
CA ALA A 96 10.85 10.64 -5.15
C ALA A 96 9.46 9.98 -5.26
N VAL A 97 8.41 10.78 -5.10
CA VAL A 97 7.02 10.47 -5.49
C VAL A 97 6.70 11.27 -6.75
N ILE A 98 6.15 10.59 -7.76
CA ILE A 98 5.89 11.11 -9.08
C ILE A 98 4.39 11.32 -9.24
N HIS A 99 3.99 12.52 -9.67
CA HIS A 99 2.61 12.83 -10.03
C HIS A 99 2.51 13.01 -11.55
N HIS A 100 1.86 12.07 -12.23
CA HIS A 100 1.86 11.99 -13.70
C HIS A 100 1.07 13.11 -14.38
N GLY A 101 0.02 13.62 -13.73
CA GLY A 101 -0.83 14.69 -14.28
C GLY A 101 -0.09 16.03 -14.35
N ASP A 102 0.37 16.52 -13.20
CA ASP A 102 1.18 17.73 -13.09
C ASP A 102 2.64 17.58 -13.57
N LYS A 103 3.08 16.36 -13.87
CA LYS A 103 4.46 16.03 -14.26
C LYS A 103 5.48 16.54 -13.26
N THR A 104 5.28 16.22 -11.98
CA THR A 104 6.20 16.58 -10.91
C THR A 104 6.80 15.34 -10.26
N ALA A 105 8.06 15.47 -9.84
CA ALA A 105 8.78 14.49 -9.04
C ALA A 105 9.17 15.17 -7.73
N SER A 106 8.40 14.83 -6.69
CA SER A 106 8.51 15.40 -5.35
C SER A 106 9.44 14.56 -4.50
N ARG A 107 10.51 15.17 -3.99
CA ARG A 107 11.50 14.49 -3.16
C ARG A 107 10.92 14.06 -1.82
N TYR A 108 11.51 13.01 -1.24
CA TYR A 108 11.30 12.71 0.18
C TYR A 108 12.60 12.41 0.90
N GLU A 109 12.61 12.69 2.21
CA GLU A 109 13.67 12.30 3.13
C GLU A 109 13.05 11.55 4.32
N LEU A 110 13.62 10.41 4.69
CA LEU A 110 13.21 9.66 5.87
C LEU A 110 14.09 10.00 7.08
N LYS A 111 13.49 10.28 8.23
CA LYS A 111 14.19 10.47 9.51
C LYS A 111 13.53 9.69 10.62
N LYS A 112 14.33 9.16 11.54
CA LYS A 112 13.86 8.61 12.81
C LYS A 112 14.08 9.64 13.90
N LEU A 113 13.00 10.10 14.53
CA LEU A 113 13.01 11.08 15.63
C LEU A 113 12.23 10.49 16.80
N ASP A 114 12.83 10.43 17.99
CA ASP A 114 12.24 9.83 19.19
C ASP A 114 11.61 8.44 18.96
N GLY A 115 12.32 7.60 18.19
CA GLY A 115 11.89 6.24 17.86
C GLY A 115 10.74 6.14 16.84
N LYS A 116 10.24 7.27 16.31
CA LYS A 116 9.19 7.32 15.29
C LYS A 116 9.79 7.64 13.92
N ASP A 117 9.24 7.02 12.88
CA ASP A 117 9.65 7.27 11.50
C ASP A 117 8.84 8.45 10.91
N TYR A 118 9.56 9.40 10.32
CA TYR A 118 9.03 10.57 9.65
C TYR A 118 9.52 10.63 8.21
N MET A 119 8.67 11.13 7.32
CA MET A 119 8.96 11.45 5.94
C MET A 119 8.76 12.95 5.74
N PHE A 120 9.80 13.62 5.28
CA PHE A 120 9.73 15.00 4.83
C PHE A 120 9.45 14.98 3.33
N PHE A 121 8.20 15.20 2.97
CA PHE A 121 7.72 15.08 1.61
C PHE A 121 7.61 16.47 0.98
N GLU A 122 8.41 16.72 -0.05
CA GLU A 122 8.36 17.95 -0.85
C GLU A 122 6.98 18.10 -1.50
N TRP A 123 6.32 19.23 -1.32
CA TRP A 123 4.98 19.48 -1.83
C TRP A 123 5.01 20.37 -3.06
N LYS A 124 5.00 19.74 -4.24
CA LYS A 124 4.92 20.43 -5.53
C LYS A 124 3.46 20.64 -5.95
N SER A 125 2.85 21.67 -5.38
CA SER A 125 1.46 22.09 -5.65
C SER A 125 1.33 23.01 -6.87
N GLY A 126 0.14 23.59 -7.07
CA GLY A 126 -0.04 24.71 -7.99
C GLY A 126 0.86 25.92 -7.71
N ASP A 127 1.29 26.13 -6.46
CA ASP A 127 2.26 27.20 -6.15
C ASP A 127 3.62 26.93 -6.80
N TYR A 128 4.04 25.66 -6.86
CA TYR A 128 5.22 25.26 -7.61
C TYR A 128 4.96 25.31 -9.13
N VAL A 129 3.91 24.64 -9.59
CA VAL A 129 3.66 24.42 -11.03
C VAL A 129 3.29 25.71 -11.75
N ILE A 130 2.49 26.58 -11.14
CA ILE A 130 1.91 27.77 -11.78
C ILE A 130 2.60 29.05 -11.31
N ARG A 131 2.93 29.15 -10.02
CA ARG A 131 3.52 30.36 -9.43
C ARG A 131 5.05 30.31 -9.29
N HIS A 132 5.66 29.18 -9.66
CA HIS A 132 7.11 28.93 -9.62
C HIS A 132 7.74 29.17 -8.25
N GLN A 133 6.95 28.98 -7.18
CA GLN A 133 7.43 29.09 -5.81
C GLN A 133 8.24 27.86 -5.42
N ALA A 134 9.21 28.05 -4.52
CA ALA A 134 9.91 26.93 -3.92
C ALA A 134 8.91 26.05 -3.14
N PRO A 135 8.99 24.71 -3.26
CA PRO A 135 8.09 23.83 -2.54
C PRO A 135 8.40 23.84 -1.04
N ARG A 136 7.33 23.73 -0.26
CA ARG A 136 7.35 23.45 1.18
C ARG A 136 7.29 21.94 1.42
N TYR A 137 7.36 21.51 2.67
CA TYR A 137 7.42 20.10 3.03
C TYR A 137 6.27 19.71 3.94
N TYR A 138 5.52 18.69 3.54
CA TYR A 138 4.72 17.96 4.51
C TYR A 138 5.63 17.10 5.38
N VAL A 139 5.42 17.18 6.68
CA VAL A 139 6.00 16.22 7.60
C VAL A 139 4.95 15.14 7.80
N LEU A 140 5.29 13.93 7.37
CA LEU A 140 4.43 12.78 7.46
C LEU A 140 5.02 11.80 8.48
N LYS A 141 4.21 11.31 9.40
CA LYS A 141 4.59 10.30 10.38
C LYS A 141 4.13 8.94 9.91
N LYS A 142 4.96 7.91 10.03
CA LYS A 142 4.58 6.55 9.62
C LYS A 142 3.45 6.03 10.51
N LYS A 143 2.30 5.69 9.92
CA LYS A 143 1.25 4.90 10.59
C LYS A 143 1.73 3.44 10.67
N ALA A 144 1.15 2.68 11.60
CA ALA A 144 1.60 1.36 12.03
C ALA A 144 2.18 0.44 10.94
N VAL A 145 3.09 -0.43 11.37
CA VAL A 145 3.82 -1.42 10.55
C VAL A 145 2.89 -2.18 9.60
N ILE A 146 3.35 -2.35 8.36
CA ILE A 146 2.73 -3.20 7.32
C ILE A 146 2.31 -4.52 7.96
N ARG A 147 1.00 -4.81 7.97
CA ARG A 147 0.50 -6.03 8.59
C ARG A 147 0.91 -7.24 7.76
N ARG A 148 1.51 -8.21 8.44
CA ARG A 148 1.82 -9.53 7.90
C ARG A 148 1.35 -10.56 8.92
N ASP A 149 0.63 -11.56 8.44
CA ASP A 149 0.23 -12.70 9.24
C ASP A 149 1.35 -13.75 9.23
N ASN A 150 1.30 -14.65 10.22
CA ASN A 150 2.05 -15.90 10.12
C ASN A 150 1.39 -16.82 9.08
N ILE A 151 2.13 -17.13 8.01
CA ILE A 151 1.70 -18.06 6.95
C ILE A 151 2.49 -19.37 6.96
N ASP A 152 3.49 -19.50 7.85
CA ASP A 152 4.33 -20.68 8.00
C ASP A 152 3.59 -21.73 8.85
N LEU A 153 2.45 -22.19 8.31
CA LEU A 153 1.51 -23.08 8.98
C LEU A 153 1.55 -24.49 8.36
N PRO A 154 1.44 -25.55 9.17
CA PRO A 154 1.37 -26.90 8.65
C PRO A 154 0.09 -27.11 7.84
N PHE A 155 0.20 -27.87 6.76
CA PHE A 155 -0.96 -28.23 5.97
C PHE A 155 -1.86 -29.21 6.72
N LYS A 156 -3.13 -28.85 6.88
CA LYS A 156 -4.22 -29.69 7.37
C LYS A 156 -5.30 -29.73 6.32
N ASN A 157 -5.61 -30.94 5.85
CA ASN A 157 -6.61 -31.12 4.80
C ASN A 157 -8.03 -30.76 5.29
N ASP A 158 -8.85 -30.24 4.38
CA ASP A 158 -10.27 -29.96 4.58
C ASP A 158 -11.03 -30.39 3.32
N PRO A 159 -11.55 -31.63 3.27
CA PRO A 159 -12.26 -32.12 2.10
C PRO A 159 -13.47 -31.27 1.72
N ALA A 160 -14.10 -30.59 2.69
CA ALA A 160 -15.31 -29.81 2.46
C ALA A 160 -15.04 -28.55 1.62
N VAL A 161 -13.83 -27.98 1.66
CA VAL A 161 -13.54 -26.73 0.93
C VAL A 161 -13.18 -26.97 -0.54
N ILE A 162 -12.76 -28.19 -0.88
CA ILE A 162 -12.25 -28.55 -2.23
C ILE A 162 -13.32 -28.27 -3.29
N GLY A 163 -12.91 -27.66 -4.40
CA GLY A 163 -13.77 -27.27 -5.52
C GLY A 163 -13.78 -25.77 -5.79
N ALA A 164 -14.66 -25.36 -6.71
CA ALA A 164 -14.80 -23.97 -7.14
C ALA A 164 -15.97 -23.28 -6.43
N TRP A 165 -15.74 -22.03 -6.05
CA TRP A 165 -16.68 -21.16 -5.35
C TRP A 165 -16.79 -19.83 -6.09
N GLU A 166 -18.00 -19.39 -6.40
CA GLU A 166 -18.26 -18.13 -7.09
C GLU A 166 -18.72 -17.06 -6.12
N SER A 167 -18.18 -15.84 -6.24
CA SER A 167 -18.55 -14.74 -5.34
C SER A 167 -19.96 -14.24 -5.66
N VAL A 168 -20.81 -14.15 -4.64
CA VAL A 168 -22.21 -13.71 -4.76
C VAL A 168 -22.48 -12.42 -3.99
N ASP A 169 -21.68 -12.12 -2.96
CA ASP A 169 -21.84 -10.90 -2.16
C ASP A 169 -20.54 -10.48 -1.47
N PHE A 170 -20.54 -9.29 -0.86
CA PHE A 170 -19.47 -8.75 -0.03
C PHE A 170 -20.07 -8.01 1.17
N VAL A 171 -19.76 -8.51 2.37
CA VAL A 171 -20.40 -8.09 3.64
C VAL A 171 -19.38 -7.70 4.68
N GLU A 172 -19.75 -6.82 5.62
CA GLU A 172 -18.86 -6.41 6.72
C GLU A 172 -18.55 -7.59 7.68
N SER A 173 -19.53 -8.47 7.91
CA SER A 173 -19.36 -9.68 8.69
C SER A 173 -20.27 -10.81 8.17
N PRO A 174 -19.95 -12.09 8.44
CA PRO A 174 -20.77 -13.21 8.00
C PRO A 174 -22.24 -13.14 8.42
N GLU A 175 -22.54 -12.52 9.57
CA GLU A 175 -23.89 -12.37 10.13
C GLU A 175 -24.76 -11.38 9.36
N ARG A 176 -24.15 -10.52 8.55
CA ARG A 176 -24.84 -9.52 7.72
C ARG A 176 -25.30 -10.08 6.38
N PHE A 177 -24.93 -11.31 6.05
CA PHE A 177 -25.32 -11.94 4.79
C PHE A 177 -26.78 -12.39 4.82
N ASP A 178 -27.54 -11.94 3.82
CA ASP A 178 -28.89 -12.43 3.53
C ASP A 178 -28.91 -13.07 2.13
N PRO A 179 -29.17 -14.39 2.01
CA PRO A 179 -29.29 -15.05 0.72
C PRO A 179 -30.36 -14.46 -0.21
N ALA A 180 -31.35 -13.76 0.35
CA ALA A 180 -32.44 -13.14 -0.40
C ALA A 180 -32.13 -11.69 -0.83
N ALA A 181 -31.12 -11.05 -0.25
CA ALA A 181 -30.81 -9.65 -0.49
C ALA A 181 -29.30 -9.41 -0.54
N LYS A 182 -28.81 -8.96 -1.71
CA LYS A 182 -27.40 -8.65 -1.90
C LYS A 182 -27.03 -7.36 -1.16
N ALA A 183 -26.03 -7.40 -0.30
CA ALA A 183 -25.51 -6.24 0.41
C ALA A 183 -24.70 -5.32 -0.52
N TRP A 184 -23.78 -5.88 -1.31
CA TRP A 184 -22.87 -5.10 -2.15
C TRP A 184 -23.48 -4.78 -3.52
N GLN A 185 -23.71 -3.49 -3.77
CA GLN A 185 -24.31 -3.02 -5.02
C GLN A 185 -23.31 -2.87 -6.18
N GLY A 186 -22.01 -2.84 -5.89
CA GLY A 186 -20.96 -2.71 -6.91
C GLY A 186 -20.51 -4.04 -7.52
N ASP A 187 -19.49 -3.94 -8.37
CA ASP A 187 -18.80 -5.10 -8.89
C ASP A 187 -17.94 -5.77 -7.82
N LEU A 188 -18.02 -7.10 -7.75
CA LEU A 188 -17.17 -7.91 -6.88
C LEU A 188 -15.80 -8.06 -7.55
N TYR A 189 -14.73 -7.56 -6.93
CA TYR A 189 -13.37 -7.72 -7.46
C TYR A 189 -12.93 -9.19 -7.52
N LEU A 190 -13.09 -9.91 -6.41
CA LEU A 190 -12.94 -11.37 -6.40
C LEU A 190 -14.15 -11.99 -7.07
N LYS A 191 -13.94 -12.74 -8.16
CA LYS A 191 -15.02 -13.44 -8.88
C LYS A 191 -15.13 -14.90 -8.46
N GLU A 192 -14.00 -15.55 -8.25
CA GLU A 192 -13.93 -16.99 -7.99
C GLU A 192 -12.75 -17.33 -7.08
N LEU A 193 -12.95 -18.33 -6.23
CA LEU A 193 -11.90 -18.99 -5.46
C LEU A 193 -12.00 -20.51 -5.68
N VAL A 194 -10.88 -21.15 -6.00
CA VAL A 194 -10.82 -22.60 -6.20
C VAL A 194 -9.81 -23.21 -5.24
N PHE A 195 -10.25 -24.22 -4.51
CA PHE A 195 -9.42 -25.01 -3.61
C PHE A 195 -9.08 -26.33 -4.28
N LEU A 196 -7.80 -26.50 -4.61
CA LEU A 196 -7.25 -27.71 -5.21
C LEU A 196 -6.69 -28.63 -4.11
N PRO A 197 -6.59 -29.95 -4.37
CA PRO A 197 -6.00 -30.89 -3.43
C PRO A 197 -4.58 -30.49 -2.99
N LYS A 198 -4.19 -30.94 -1.80
CA LYS A 198 -2.85 -30.71 -1.21
C LYS A 198 -2.53 -29.22 -0.98
N GLY A 199 -3.54 -28.44 -0.60
CA GLY A 199 -3.34 -27.06 -0.13
C GLY A 199 -3.06 -26.03 -1.21
N LYS A 200 -3.37 -26.32 -2.48
CA LYS A 200 -3.15 -25.39 -3.60
C LYS A 200 -4.41 -24.59 -3.94
N GLY A 201 -4.27 -23.33 -4.33
CA GLY A 201 -5.35 -22.52 -4.91
C GLY A 201 -5.33 -22.49 -6.45
N ASN A 202 -6.28 -21.80 -7.08
CA ASN A 202 -6.27 -21.51 -8.53
C ASN A 202 -5.16 -20.53 -8.96
N LYS A 203 -4.55 -19.80 -8.03
CA LYS A 203 -3.47 -18.85 -8.30
C LYS A 203 -2.19 -19.30 -7.57
N PRO A 204 -1.00 -19.08 -8.15
CA PRO A 204 0.25 -19.56 -7.58
C PRO A 204 0.62 -18.88 -6.25
N TRP A 205 0.08 -17.68 -6.00
CA TRP A 205 0.23 -16.97 -4.73
C TRP A 205 -0.79 -17.37 -3.67
N TRP A 206 -1.75 -18.25 -3.96
CA TRP A 206 -2.71 -18.77 -2.98
C TRP A 206 -2.45 -20.23 -2.66
N THR A 207 -2.27 -20.49 -1.37
CA THR A 207 -2.31 -21.83 -0.77
C THR A 207 -3.38 -21.86 0.31
N TRP A 208 -3.69 -23.04 0.86
CA TRP A 208 -4.66 -23.15 1.93
C TRP A 208 -4.32 -24.28 2.89
N THR A 209 -4.81 -24.13 4.12
CA THR A 209 -4.86 -25.15 5.17
C THR A 209 -6.22 -25.03 5.85
N ARG A 210 -6.69 -26.05 6.57
CA ARG A 210 -8.05 -26.04 7.13
C ARG A 210 -8.38 -24.72 7.86
N GLY A 211 -9.39 -24.02 7.36
CA GLY A 211 -9.90 -22.75 7.89
C GLY A 211 -9.16 -21.48 7.43
N LEU A 212 -8.11 -21.60 6.60
CA LEU A 212 -7.30 -20.46 6.14
C LEU A 212 -6.92 -20.57 4.65
N VAL A 213 -6.99 -19.43 3.95
CA VAL A 213 -6.32 -19.19 2.67
C VAL A 213 -5.10 -18.31 2.94
N LEU A 214 -3.96 -18.68 2.40
CA LEU A 214 -2.68 -18.01 2.61
C LEU A 214 -2.26 -17.31 1.33
N HIS A 215 -2.00 -16.00 1.40
CA HIS A 215 -1.42 -15.24 0.30
C HIS A 215 0.10 -15.16 0.46
N GLN A 216 0.87 -15.79 -0.43
CA GLN A 216 2.32 -15.90 -0.32
C GLN A 216 3.05 -14.57 -0.52
N GLY A 217 2.56 -13.72 -1.43
CA GLY A 217 3.12 -12.39 -1.68
C GLY A 217 2.84 -11.40 -0.54
N ASP A 218 1.56 -11.10 -0.32
CA ASP A 218 1.09 -10.18 0.72
C ASP A 218 1.30 -10.68 2.16
N ARG A 219 1.65 -11.96 2.33
CA ARG A 219 1.81 -12.64 3.63
C ARG A 219 0.58 -12.47 4.53
N THR A 220 -0.60 -12.77 4.01
CA THR A 220 -1.85 -12.77 4.76
C THR A 220 -2.39 -14.18 4.95
N ALA A 221 -3.02 -14.43 6.08
CA ALA A 221 -3.73 -15.66 6.42
C ALA A 221 -5.20 -15.31 6.66
N SER A 222 -6.01 -15.46 5.61
CA SER A 222 -7.42 -15.11 5.58
C SER A 222 -8.29 -16.29 6.01
N ARG A 223 -9.17 -16.09 6.98
CA ARG A 223 -10.12 -17.13 7.40
C ARG A 223 -11.12 -17.48 6.32
N TYR A 224 -11.49 -18.75 6.26
CA TYR A 224 -12.71 -19.17 5.58
C TYR A 224 -13.60 -20.01 6.50
N GLU A 225 -14.91 -19.88 6.33
CA GLU A 225 -15.91 -20.70 7.00
C GLU A 225 -16.96 -21.15 5.99
N ILE A 226 -17.40 -22.41 6.06
CA ILE A 226 -18.47 -22.94 5.22
C ILE A 226 -19.74 -23.05 6.06
N LYS A 227 -20.85 -22.46 5.60
CA LYS A 227 -22.17 -22.58 6.22
C LYS A 227 -23.19 -23.08 5.20
N LYS A 228 -24.16 -23.87 5.68
CA LYS A 228 -25.32 -24.30 4.90
C LYS A 228 -26.51 -23.43 5.25
N LEU A 229 -27.03 -22.69 4.28
CA LEU A 229 -28.16 -21.76 4.44
C LEU A 229 -29.15 -22.00 3.31
N GLY A 230 -30.44 -22.20 3.62
CA GLY A 230 -31.48 -22.40 2.61
C GLY A 230 -31.21 -23.55 1.62
N GLY A 231 -30.52 -24.60 2.05
CA GLY A 231 -30.17 -25.75 1.21
C GLY A 231 -28.93 -25.57 0.33
N ALA A 232 -28.32 -24.38 0.29
CA ALA A 232 -27.07 -24.11 -0.43
C ALA A 232 -25.88 -24.00 0.54
N GLU A 233 -24.68 -24.28 0.03
CA GLU A 233 -23.43 -24.06 0.77
C GLU A 233 -22.81 -22.73 0.37
N TYR A 234 -22.43 -21.97 1.39
CA TYR A 234 -21.75 -20.68 1.25
C TYR A 234 -20.41 -20.73 1.97
N LEU A 235 -19.39 -20.17 1.34
CA LEU A 235 -18.07 -19.95 1.89
C LEU A 235 -17.92 -18.47 2.19
N PHE A 236 -17.69 -18.15 3.46
CA PHE A 236 -17.38 -16.81 3.94
C PHE A 236 -15.87 -16.69 3.97
N PHE A 237 -15.33 -15.84 3.11
CA PHE A 237 -13.90 -15.64 2.94
C PHE A 237 -13.49 -14.26 3.45
N GLU A 238 -12.68 -14.22 4.51
CA GLU A 238 -12.12 -13.00 5.06
C GLU A 238 -11.18 -12.32 4.04
N TRP A 239 -11.53 -11.13 3.58
CA TRP A 239 -10.78 -10.40 2.58
C TRP A 239 -9.77 -9.44 3.21
N LYS A 240 -8.53 -9.91 3.35
CA LYS A 240 -7.39 -9.10 3.81
C LYS A 240 -6.77 -8.34 2.63
N SER A 241 -7.38 -7.20 2.29
CA SER A 241 -6.96 -6.33 1.19
C SER A 241 -5.71 -5.49 1.50
N GLY A 242 -5.28 -4.68 0.54
CA GLY A 242 -4.29 -3.62 0.78
C GLY A 242 -4.68 -2.66 1.91
N ASP A 243 -5.98 -2.40 2.13
CA ASP A 243 -6.41 -1.55 3.25
C ASP A 243 -6.17 -2.24 4.61
N TYR A 244 -6.30 -3.57 4.68
CA TYR A 244 -5.89 -4.33 5.85
C TYR A 244 -4.37 -4.24 6.06
N ILE A 245 -3.60 -4.48 5.00
CA ILE A 245 -2.13 -4.59 5.03
C ILE A 245 -1.48 -3.24 5.35
N PHE A 246 -1.89 -2.18 4.65
CA PHE A 246 -1.20 -0.90 4.65
C PHE A 246 -1.92 0.16 5.50
N ARG A 247 -3.25 0.13 5.59
CA ARG A 247 -4.04 1.16 6.30
C ARG A 247 -4.60 0.71 7.65
N GLY A 248 -4.40 -0.56 8.02
CA GLY A 248 -4.89 -1.10 9.27
C GLY A 248 -6.41 -1.29 9.35
N ALA A 249 -7.11 -1.29 8.22
CA ALA A 249 -8.56 -1.54 8.18
C ALA A 249 -8.91 -2.93 8.71
N LYS A 250 -10.17 -3.12 9.14
CA LYS A 250 -10.71 -4.44 9.42
C LYS A 250 -11.11 -5.12 8.10
N PRO A 251 -10.86 -6.43 7.92
CA PRO A 251 -11.32 -7.16 6.76
C PRO A 251 -12.85 -7.21 6.68
N PHE A 252 -13.36 -7.19 5.46
CA PHE A 252 -14.72 -7.57 5.11
C PHE A 252 -14.71 -9.02 4.61
N TYR A 253 -15.87 -9.56 4.25
CA TYR A 253 -16.02 -10.95 3.82
C TYR A 253 -16.62 -11.03 2.43
N TYR A 254 -15.94 -11.73 1.52
CA TYR A 254 -16.59 -12.26 0.34
C TYR A 254 -17.48 -13.42 0.75
N VAL A 255 -18.71 -13.42 0.25
CA VAL A 255 -19.60 -14.58 0.34
C VAL A 255 -19.56 -15.27 -1.00
N LEU A 256 -19.16 -16.54 -1.01
CA LEU A 256 -19.08 -17.34 -2.21
C LEU A 256 -20.03 -18.52 -2.13
N LYS A 257 -20.66 -18.88 -3.24
CA LYS A 257 -21.53 -20.05 -3.36
C LYS A 257 -20.78 -21.17 -4.07
N ARG A 258 -20.99 -22.42 -3.67
CA ARG A 258 -20.35 -23.55 -4.36
C ARG A 258 -20.87 -23.64 -5.80
N LYS A 259 -19.96 -23.72 -6.78
CA LYS A 259 -20.33 -24.01 -8.17
C LYS A 259 -20.76 -25.47 -8.28
N LYS A 260 -21.87 -25.73 -8.98
CA LYS A 260 -22.27 -27.09 -9.31
C LYS A 260 -21.20 -27.72 -10.22
N ALA A 261 -20.79 -28.95 -9.92
CA ALA A 261 -19.94 -29.71 -10.83
C ALA A 261 -20.72 -29.97 -12.13
N GLY A 262 -20.35 -29.30 -13.23
CA GLY A 262 -21.04 -29.46 -14.51
C GLY A 262 -21.04 -28.27 -15.48
N MET A 263 -20.06 -27.37 -15.43
CA MET A 263 -19.85 -26.43 -16.53
C MET A 263 -18.34 -26.31 -16.77
N GLU A 264 -17.85 -27.07 -17.76
CA GLU A 264 -16.49 -26.91 -18.28
C GLU A 264 -16.30 -25.46 -18.75
N PRO A 265 -15.13 -24.84 -18.50
CA PRO A 265 -14.80 -23.60 -19.17
C PRO A 265 -14.64 -23.90 -20.66
N ALA A 266 -15.44 -23.23 -21.50
CA ALA A 266 -15.18 -23.18 -22.93
C ALA A 266 -13.81 -22.51 -23.13
N PHE A 267 -12.90 -23.23 -23.77
CA PHE A 267 -11.62 -22.72 -24.25
C PHE A 267 -11.82 -21.84 -25.48
#